data_AF-A0A956D0N5-F1
#
_entry.id   AF-A0A956D0N5-F1
#
_cell.length_a   1.000
_cell.length_b   1.000
_cell.length_c   1.000
_cell.angle_alpha   90.00
_cell.angle_beta   90.00
_cell.angle_gamma   90.00
#
_symmetry.space_group_name_H-M   'P 1'
#
loop_
_entity.id
_entity.type
_entity.pdbx_description
1 polymer ?
#
loop_
_entity_poly.entity_id
_entity_poly.type
_entity_poly.pdbx_seq_one_letter_code
_entity_poly.pdbx_strand_id
1 'polypeptide(L)'
;RGCWGKCNYCSIVAFYRDGRDHGGGRLFRMRTPENVAAEIALLQHRAGTPCIFCFHDDNFTLPNPTRTLERMRDIRAALDEYGVGKVAFVGKARPDTITPELAHGLAELGVIRLYVGVENGSQSGGDNLRRGTQQDHVRTALRACREAGIFNCYNLLIFEPKATLEDVMANVEFIRDHADHPVNFCRAEPYHGTPLHLEMSRAQDLGGSYLGWNYRIEDDQAELLFRISAAAFRERNFAPRGVANRYMGIGYAANVLRRFYGGKRADELSERARRLTRAISLDSAEFLDRAIDIAQGAASDRERIERRTARLALEVAAADRVWHEELDALYDDMNAYANEPHELVATTPTRKLLKLAQHVAIGGAIAAIGAGCECGMVVDPVPDSGGMDAGMVVDPAPIDAGVDSGMVVDPPPPDAGMMDAGTDAGMVVDPAPIDAGMDAGFDAGRDAGMVVDPPPSPPDASAALMLEEAEDDAAFTEDGALKRRLRLADQWRDSAPQNTLRTDDLPLTDPPSPRLVARREEERVLVRIDGVRDAFSTRWESDGAVEGDGPEVAWTPASDVDHIRVAVRTRGGVAVVTLRASAV
;
A
#
# COMPACT_ATOMS: atom_id res chain seq x y z
N ARG A 1 -12.21 10.78 0.46
CA ARG A 1 -11.09 10.57 1.41
C ARG A 1 -11.62 10.36 2.81
N GLY A 2 -11.16 9.31 3.49
CA GLY A 2 -11.62 8.93 4.82
C GLY A 2 -12.71 7.86 4.80
N CYS A 3 -13.02 7.32 5.97
CA CYS A 3 -14.04 6.31 6.18
C CYS A 3 -14.88 6.65 7.43
N TRP A 4 -16.19 6.44 7.37
CA TRP A 4 -17.11 6.59 8.52
C TRP A 4 -17.26 5.30 9.34
N GLY A 5 -16.58 4.23 8.92
CA GLY A 5 -16.60 2.93 9.58
C GLY A 5 -15.90 2.92 10.93
N LYS A 6 -15.99 1.78 11.61
CA LYS A 6 -15.43 1.56 12.95
C LYS A 6 -14.74 0.20 13.11
N CYS A 7 -14.38 -0.44 12.00
CA CYS A 7 -13.67 -1.71 11.99
C CYS A 7 -12.42 -1.62 12.89
N ASN A 8 -12.24 -2.59 13.79
CA ASN A 8 -11.18 -2.52 14.80
C ASN A 8 -9.77 -2.80 14.27
N TYR A 9 -9.65 -3.45 13.11
CA TYR A 9 -8.39 -3.79 12.45
C TYR A 9 -7.93 -2.72 11.44
N CYS A 10 -8.79 -1.75 11.11
CA CYS A 10 -8.58 -0.87 9.96
C CYS A 10 -7.66 0.31 10.30
N SER A 11 -6.45 0.31 9.73
CA SER A 11 -5.46 1.38 9.88
C SER A 11 -5.95 2.73 9.35
N ILE A 12 -6.77 2.74 8.30
CA ILE A 12 -7.40 3.96 7.76
C ILE A 12 -8.23 4.67 8.83
N VAL A 13 -9.13 3.94 9.49
CA VAL A 13 -10.00 4.53 10.53
C VAL A 13 -9.17 5.00 11.72
N ALA A 14 -8.14 4.24 12.10
CA ALA A 14 -7.21 4.62 13.15
C ALA A 14 -6.47 5.92 12.81
N PHE A 15 -5.90 6.02 11.61
CA PHE A 15 -5.18 7.20 11.12
C PHE A 15 -6.06 8.46 11.12
N TYR A 16 -7.25 8.39 10.52
CA TYR A 16 -8.13 9.57 10.48
C TYR A 16 -8.65 9.96 11.88
N ARG A 17 -8.86 8.98 12.77
CA ARG A 17 -9.24 9.24 14.15
C ARG A 17 -8.12 9.92 14.91
N ASP A 18 -6.91 9.38 14.84
CA ASP A 18 -5.73 9.95 15.47
C ASP A 18 -5.46 11.37 14.98
N GLY A 19 -5.52 11.58 13.67
CA GLY A 19 -5.41 12.92 13.08
C GLY A 19 -6.45 13.89 13.63
N ARG A 20 -7.72 13.49 13.71
CA ARG A 20 -8.80 14.33 14.29
C ARG A 20 -8.54 14.64 15.77
N ASP A 21 -8.12 13.64 16.53
CA ASP A 21 -7.89 13.78 17.97
C ASP A 21 -6.69 14.71 18.26
N HIS A 22 -5.80 14.93 17.28
CA HIS A 22 -4.70 15.91 17.29
C HIS A 22 -4.99 17.19 16.49
N GLY A 23 -6.27 17.59 16.37
CA GLY A 23 -6.67 18.85 15.74
C GLY A 23 -6.86 18.79 14.21
N GLY A 24 -6.79 17.61 13.62
CA GLY A 24 -7.12 17.36 12.23
C GLY A 24 -8.61 17.52 11.92
N GLY A 25 -8.94 17.56 10.63
CA GLY A 25 -10.29 17.81 10.14
C GLY A 25 -11.26 16.62 10.26
N ARG A 26 -12.34 16.66 9.46
CA ARG A 26 -13.37 15.62 9.44
C ARG A 26 -12.79 14.26 9.01
N LEU A 27 -13.30 13.19 9.64
CA LEU A 27 -12.96 11.80 9.30
C LEU A 27 -13.32 11.40 7.87
N PHE A 28 -14.26 12.11 7.25
CA PHE A 28 -14.72 11.87 5.89
C PHE A 28 -14.87 13.21 5.16
N ARG A 29 -14.22 13.32 4.00
CA ARG A 29 -14.14 14.54 3.19
C ARG A 29 -14.42 14.22 1.74
N MET A 30 -15.26 15.05 1.12
CA MET A 30 -15.71 14.88 -0.25
C MET A 30 -15.39 16.12 -1.07
N ARG A 31 -14.99 15.91 -2.32
CA ARG A 31 -14.95 16.94 -3.37
C ARG A 31 -16.32 17.05 -4.02
N THR A 32 -16.63 18.17 -4.66
CA THR A 32 -17.91 18.28 -5.39
C THR A 32 -17.90 17.38 -6.65
N PRO A 33 -19.07 16.93 -7.13
CA PRO A 33 -19.17 16.16 -8.38
C PRO A 33 -18.46 16.83 -9.56
N GLU A 34 -18.65 18.14 -9.73
CA GLU A 34 -18.12 18.94 -10.83
C GLU A 34 -16.59 19.01 -10.77
N ASN A 35 -16.03 19.10 -9.56
CA ASN A 35 -14.60 19.15 -9.37
C ASN A 35 -13.92 17.81 -9.66
N VAL A 36 -14.58 16.68 -9.35
CA VAL A 36 -14.10 15.33 -9.73
C VAL A 36 -14.23 15.12 -11.23
N ALA A 37 -15.38 15.46 -11.82
CA ALA A 37 -15.61 15.32 -13.26
C ALA A 37 -14.66 16.19 -14.10
N ALA A 38 -14.32 17.39 -13.64
CA ALA A 38 -13.35 18.26 -14.28
C ALA A 38 -11.96 17.63 -14.35
N GLU A 39 -11.48 17.03 -13.25
CA GLU A 39 -10.18 16.36 -13.22
C GLU A 39 -10.15 15.14 -14.15
N ILE A 40 -11.19 14.30 -14.10
CA ILE A 40 -11.35 13.17 -15.01
C ILE A 40 -11.31 13.64 -16.46
N ALA A 41 -12.02 14.71 -16.79
CA ALA A 41 -12.06 15.25 -18.14
C ALA A 41 -10.70 15.78 -18.60
N LEU A 42 -10.01 16.55 -17.77
CA LEU A 42 -8.67 17.05 -18.08
C LEU A 42 -7.69 15.90 -18.34
N LEU A 43 -7.72 14.86 -17.50
CA LEU A 43 -6.86 13.70 -17.65
C LEU A 43 -7.19 12.88 -18.91
N GLN A 44 -8.47 12.62 -19.16
CA GLN A 44 -8.89 11.82 -20.33
C GLN A 44 -8.60 12.53 -21.64
N HIS A 45 -8.88 13.84 -21.75
CA HIS A 45 -8.59 14.60 -22.96
C HIS A 45 -7.08 14.83 -23.16
N ARG A 46 -6.29 14.90 -22.08
CA ARG A 46 -4.83 14.94 -22.16
C ARG A 46 -4.24 13.61 -22.65
N ALA A 47 -4.79 12.49 -22.20
CA ALA A 47 -4.37 11.16 -22.65
C ALA A 47 -4.75 10.91 -24.12
N GLY A 48 -5.88 11.47 -24.57
CA GLY A 48 -6.37 11.30 -25.95
C GLY A 48 -6.91 9.90 -26.25
N THR A 49 -6.97 9.02 -25.24
CA THR A 49 -7.38 7.62 -25.34
C THR A 49 -8.41 7.27 -24.25
N PRO A 50 -9.13 6.15 -24.37
CA PRO A 50 -9.98 5.68 -23.28
C PRO A 50 -9.17 5.45 -22.01
N CYS A 51 -9.72 5.85 -20.87
CA CYS A 51 -9.02 5.82 -19.59
C CYS A 51 -9.78 5.01 -18.54
N ILE A 52 -9.01 4.36 -17.67
CA ILE A 52 -9.49 3.73 -16.44
C ILE A 52 -9.07 4.64 -15.29
N PHE A 53 -10.01 4.99 -14.42
CA PHE A 53 -9.75 5.79 -13.23
C PHE A 53 -9.87 4.90 -11.99
N CYS A 54 -8.74 4.68 -11.32
CA CYS A 54 -8.65 3.91 -10.08
C CYS A 54 -8.85 4.84 -8.88
N PHE A 55 -10.01 4.76 -8.24
CA PHE A 55 -10.31 5.52 -7.04
C PHE A 55 -9.74 4.82 -5.81
N HIS A 56 -8.78 5.50 -5.17
CA HIS A 56 -8.18 5.08 -3.89
C HIS A 56 -8.97 5.57 -2.67
N ASP A 57 -10.20 6.08 -2.86
CA ASP A 57 -11.08 6.38 -1.75
C ASP A 57 -11.35 5.13 -0.91
N ASP A 58 -11.28 5.28 0.41
CA ASP A 58 -11.57 4.20 1.36
C ASP A 58 -13.00 3.64 1.16
N ASN A 59 -13.90 4.50 0.66
CA ASN A 59 -15.20 4.13 0.11
C ASN A 59 -15.52 5.02 -1.09
N PHE A 60 -15.75 4.38 -2.23
CA PHE A 60 -16.28 5.00 -3.44
C PHE A 60 -17.73 5.45 -3.27
N THR A 61 -18.49 4.70 -2.48
CA THR A 61 -19.88 4.98 -2.13
C THR A 61 -19.99 5.88 -0.89
N LEU A 62 -21.16 6.47 -0.68
CA LEU A 62 -21.50 7.26 0.51
C LEU A 62 -22.31 6.41 1.51
N PRO A 63 -22.39 6.82 2.80
CA PRO A 63 -23.20 6.10 3.79
C PRO A 63 -24.67 5.93 3.38
N ASN A 64 -25.19 6.87 2.59
CA ASN A 64 -26.53 6.82 2.05
C ASN A 64 -26.47 6.43 0.57
N PRO A 65 -27.01 5.26 0.17
CA PRO A 65 -27.01 4.81 -1.23
C PRO A 65 -27.69 5.78 -2.20
N THR A 66 -28.81 6.41 -1.80
CA THR A 66 -29.51 7.42 -2.61
C THR A 66 -28.64 8.65 -2.88
N ARG A 67 -27.90 9.12 -1.87
CA ARG A 67 -26.93 10.22 -2.05
C ARG A 67 -25.77 9.81 -2.97
N THR A 68 -25.39 8.54 -2.97
CA THR A 68 -24.41 8.02 -3.93
C THR A 68 -24.97 8.09 -5.35
N LEU A 69 -26.19 7.60 -5.57
CA LEU A 69 -26.85 7.66 -6.89
C LEU A 69 -26.95 9.08 -7.44
N GLU A 70 -27.39 10.04 -6.62
CA GLU A 70 -27.45 11.45 -7.00
C GLU A 70 -26.07 11.98 -7.41
N ARG A 71 -25.05 11.73 -6.58
CA ARG A 71 -23.67 12.13 -6.86
C ARG A 71 -23.17 11.53 -8.17
N MET A 72 -23.47 10.26 -8.45
CA MET A 72 -23.03 9.61 -9.70
C MET A 72 -23.73 10.18 -10.93
N ARG A 73 -25.02 10.54 -10.81
CA ARG A 73 -25.74 11.26 -11.86
C ARG A 73 -25.12 12.62 -12.14
N ASP A 74 -24.78 13.38 -11.10
CA ASP A 74 -24.13 14.69 -11.24
C ASP A 74 -22.74 14.57 -11.89
N ILE A 75 -21.95 13.56 -11.50
CA ILE A 75 -20.65 13.27 -12.13
C ILE A 75 -20.85 12.95 -13.62
N ARG A 76 -21.78 12.05 -13.97
CA ARG A 76 -22.04 11.70 -15.37
C ARG A 76 -22.47 12.92 -16.19
N ALA A 77 -23.42 13.71 -15.68
CA ALA A 77 -23.88 14.91 -16.36
C ALA A 77 -22.72 15.90 -16.60
N ALA A 78 -21.86 16.14 -15.60
CA ALA A 78 -20.69 17.00 -15.76
C ALA A 78 -19.67 16.43 -16.77
N LEU A 79 -19.44 15.11 -16.77
CA LEU A 79 -18.57 14.45 -17.77
C LEU A 79 -19.12 14.61 -19.20
N ASP A 80 -20.44 14.50 -19.39
CA ASP A 80 -21.09 14.75 -20.69
C ASP A 80 -20.86 16.18 -21.16
N GLU A 81 -21.02 17.16 -20.26
CA GLU A 81 -20.77 18.57 -20.57
C GLU A 81 -19.30 18.88 -20.92
N TYR A 82 -18.35 18.07 -20.44
CA TYR A 82 -16.94 18.16 -20.78
C TYR A 82 -16.55 17.35 -22.03
N GLY A 83 -17.50 16.62 -22.63
CA GLY A 83 -17.26 15.80 -23.81
C GLY A 83 -16.43 14.56 -23.51
N VAL A 84 -16.51 14.05 -22.28
CA VAL A 84 -15.82 12.82 -21.88
C VAL A 84 -16.64 11.62 -22.37
N GLY A 85 -16.02 10.83 -23.24
CA GLY A 85 -16.62 9.61 -23.78
C GLY A 85 -16.53 8.44 -22.81
N LYS A 86 -16.12 7.29 -23.35
CA LYS A 86 -16.09 6.03 -22.62
C LYS A 86 -14.90 6.00 -21.66
N VAL A 87 -15.21 5.98 -20.37
CA VAL A 87 -14.25 5.78 -19.27
C VAL A 87 -14.69 4.60 -18.41
N ALA A 88 -13.76 4.05 -17.64
CA ALA A 88 -14.05 3.04 -16.64
C ALA A 88 -13.61 3.48 -15.24
N PHE A 89 -14.30 2.96 -14.24
CA PHE A 89 -14.02 3.25 -12.84
C PHE A 89 -13.76 1.98 -12.05
N VAL A 90 -12.78 2.04 -11.16
CA VAL A 90 -12.48 1.01 -10.17
C VAL A 90 -12.48 1.66 -8.80
N GLY A 91 -13.07 1.00 -7.79
CA GLY A 91 -13.11 1.55 -6.44
C GLY A 91 -13.32 0.49 -5.36
N LYS A 92 -13.40 0.95 -4.12
CA LYS A 92 -13.71 0.12 -2.94
C LYS A 92 -15.08 0.49 -2.40
N ALA A 93 -15.84 -0.45 -1.86
CA ALA A 93 -17.15 -0.16 -1.30
C ALA A 93 -17.45 -1.07 -0.10
N ARG A 94 -18.17 -0.51 0.88
CA ARG A 94 -18.74 -1.33 1.94
C ARG A 94 -20.02 -2.02 1.46
N PRO A 95 -20.26 -3.27 1.90
CA PRO A 95 -21.42 -4.04 1.47
C PRO A 95 -22.75 -3.42 1.90
N ASP A 96 -22.80 -2.75 3.06
CA ASP A 96 -24.01 -2.07 3.58
C ASP A 96 -24.47 -0.89 2.71
N THR A 97 -23.63 -0.40 1.80
CA THR A 97 -23.98 0.68 0.88
C THR A 97 -24.50 0.19 -0.48
N ILE A 98 -24.28 -1.07 -0.83
CA ILE A 98 -24.53 -1.59 -2.18
C ILE A 98 -25.94 -2.20 -2.26
N THR A 99 -26.86 -1.47 -2.88
CA THR A 99 -28.19 -1.98 -3.26
C THR A 99 -28.22 -2.40 -4.73
N PRO A 100 -29.19 -3.22 -5.17
CA PRO A 100 -29.36 -3.54 -6.60
C PRO A 100 -29.50 -2.29 -7.49
N GLU A 101 -30.27 -1.29 -7.05
CA GLU A 101 -30.41 -0.01 -7.76
C GLU A 101 -29.09 0.74 -7.85
N LEU A 102 -28.33 0.81 -6.75
CA LEU A 102 -27.02 1.46 -6.75
C LEU A 102 -26.03 0.74 -7.67
N ALA A 103 -25.97 -0.60 -7.61
CA ALA A 103 -25.08 -1.38 -8.46
C ALA A 103 -25.37 -1.14 -9.95
N HIS A 104 -26.65 -1.04 -10.34
CA HIS A 104 -27.02 -0.69 -11.71
C HIS A 104 -26.54 0.71 -12.10
N GLY A 105 -26.80 1.73 -11.28
CA GLY A 105 -26.34 3.09 -11.55
C GLY A 105 -24.81 3.23 -11.60
N LEU A 106 -24.08 2.45 -10.80
CA LEU A 106 -22.62 2.37 -10.85
C LEU A 106 -22.14 1.76 -12.17
N ALA A 107 -22.78 0.70 -12.66
CA ALA A 107 -22.46 0.10 -13.95
C ALA A 107 -22.72 1.07 -15.11
N GLU A 108 -23.83 1.83 -15.07
CA GLU A 108 -24.15 2.87 -16.06
C GLU A 108 -23.08 3.98 -16.12
N LEU A 109 -22.55 4.39 -14.96
CA LEU A 109 -21.45 5.35 -14.88
C LEU A 109 -20.17 4.81 -15.53
N GLY A 110 -19.99 3.48 -15.57
CA GLY A 110 -18.81 2.80 -16.09
C GLY A 110 -17.95 2.16 -15.01
N VAL A 111 -18.48 1.91 -13.81
CA VAL A 111 -17.77 1.14 -12.79
C VAL A 111 -17.68 -0.31 -13.26
N ILE A 112 -16.46 -0.80 -13.44
CA ILE A 112 -16.20 -2.15 -13.93
C ILE A 112 -15.75 -3.10 -12.82
N ARG A 113 -15.24 -2.55 -11.70
CA ARG A 113 -14.75 -3.32 -10.56
C ARG A 113 -15.01 -2.61 -9.24
N LEU A 114 -15.45 -3.37 -8.25
CA LEU A 114 -15.49 -2.95 -6.85
C LEU A 114 -14.79 -3.97 -5.95
N TYR A 115 -13.90 -3.49 -5.09
CA TYR A 115 -13.45 -4.25 -3.92
C TYR A 115 -14.51 -4.13 -2.84
N VAL A 116 -15.26 -5.19 -2.60
CA VAL A 116 -16.27 -5.22 -1.54
C VAL A 116 -15.62 -5.73 -0.28
N GLY A 117 -15.66 -4.95 0.80
CA GLY A 117 -15.18 -5.40 2.11
C GLY A 117 -16.06 -6.54 2.63
N VAL A 118 -15.68 -7.80 2.40
CA VAL A 118 -16.39 -8.98 2.92
C VAL A 118 -15.80 -9.42 4.24
N GLU A 119 -14.47 -9.63 4.29
CA GLU A 119 -13.64 -9.81 5.48
C GLU A 119 -13.92 -11.06 6.32
N ASN A 120 -15.16 -11.52 6.42
CA ASN A 120 -15.50 -12.74 7.15
C ASN A 120 -16.91 -13.19 6.73
N GLY A 121 -17.08 -14.48 6.44
CA GLY A 121 -18.36 -15.12 6.14
C GLY A 121 -19.12 -15.64 7.37
N SER A 122 -18.52 -15.63 8.55
CA SER A 122 -19.15 -15.97 9.83
C SER A 122 -19.68 -14.72 10.56
N GLN A 123 -20.77 -14.88 11.30
CA GLN A 123 -21.38 -13.80 12.08
C GLN A 123 -20.45 -13.34 13.22
N SER A 124 -19.98 -14.30 14.02
CA SER A 124 -18.98 -14.17 15.09
C SER A 124 -17.73 -13.42 14.63
N GLY A 125 -17.11 -13.83 13.52
CA GLY A 125 -15.95 -13.14 12.97
C GLY A 125 -16.26 -11.70 12.55
N GLY A 126 -17.45 -11.46 11.99
CA GLY A 126 -17.93 -10.10 11.70
C GLY A 126 -18.08 -9.22 12.94
N ASP A 127 -18.59 -9.78 14.03
CA ASP A 127 -18.74 -9.11 15.32
C ASP A 127 -17.37 -8.83 15.97
N ASN A 128 -16.46 -9.81 15.95
CA ASN A 128 -15.08 -9.69 16.43
C ASN A 128 -14.31 -8.58 15.69
N LEU A 129 -14.51 -8.46 14.38
CA LEU A 129 -13.92 -7.42 13.53
C LEU A 129 -14.68 -6.06 13.59
N ARG A 130 -15.72 -5.96 14.43
CA ARG A 130 -16.59 -4.78 14.60
C ARG A 130 -17.19 -4.27 13.30
N ARG A 131 -17.66 -5.19 12.46
CA ARG A 131 -18.24 -4.85 11.16
C ARG A 131 -19.70 -4.41 11.23
N GLY A 132 -20.36 -4.60 12.38
CA GLY A 132 -21.75 -4.19 12.58
C GLY A 132 -22.68 -4.87 11.56
N THR A 133 -23.68 -4.14 11.06
CA THR A 133 -24.67 -4.69 10.11
C THR A 133 -24.11 -4.98 8.72
N GLN A 134 -22.83 -4.69 8.43
CA GLN A 134 -22.23 -4.98 7.12
C GLN A 134 -22.39 -6.44 6.71
N GLN A 135 -22.31 -7.37 7.66
CA GLN A 135 -22.40 -8.80 7.36
C GLN A 135 -23.76 -9.21 6.80
N ASP A 136 -24.83 -8.58 7.28
CA ASP A 136 -26.20 -8.82 6.79
C ASP A 136 -26.35 -8.47 5.30
N HIS A 137 -25.49 -7.59 4.79
CA HIS A 137 -25.59 -7.05 3.43
C HIS A 137 -24.64 -7.70 2.43
N VAL A 138 -23.62 -8.44 2.87
CA VAL A 138 -22.58 -9.02 1.99
C VAL A 138 -23.19 -9.79 0.82
N ARG A 139 -24.09 -10.73 1.10
CA ARG A 139 -24.69 -11.59 0.06
C ARG A 139 -25.49 -10.78 -0.97
N THR A 140 -26.21 -9.76 -0.51
CA THR A 140 -26.97 -8.86 -1.38
C THR A 140 -26.04 -7.98 -2.22
N ALA A 141 -24.97 -7.46 -1.64
CA ALA A 141 -23.99 -6.61 -2.32
C ALA A 141 -23.27 -7.38 -3.44
N LEU A 142 -22.78 -8.59 -3.15
CA LEU A 142 -22.11 -9.44 -4.14
C LEU A 142 -23.04 -9.80 -5.30
N ARG A 143 -24.28 -10.23 -4.99
CA ARG A 143 -25.30 -10.52 -6.01
C ARG A 143 -25.64 -9.29 -6.86
N ALA A 144 -25.87 -8.14 -6.24
CA ALA A 144 -26.20 -6.90 -6.94
C ALA A 144 -25.11 -6.49 -7.94
N CYS A 145 -23.84 -6.55 -7.52
CA CYS A 145 -22.72 -6.26 -8.43
C CYS A 145 -22.64 -7.26 -9.57
N ARG A 146 -22.78 -8.56 -9.27
CA ARG A 146 -22.78 -9.63 -10.28
C ARG A 146 -23.86 -9.41 -11.33
N GLU A 147 -25.10 -9.12 -10.91
CA GLU A 147 -26.23 -8.87 -11.80
C GLU A 147 -26.03 -7.58 -12.63
N ALA A 148 -25.38 -6.57 -12.06
CA ALA A 148 -25.04 -5.34 -12.77
C ALA A 148 -23.81 -5.48 -13.71
N GLY A 149 -23.12 -6.63 -13.70
CA GLY A 149 -21.90 -6.85 -14.47
C GLY A 149 -20.65 -6.16 -13.90
N ILE A 150 -20.67 -5.79 -12.62
CA ILE A 150 -19.52 -5.24 -11.89
C ILE A 150 -18.72 -6.41 -11.33
N PHE A 151 -17.43 -6.46 -11.65
CA PHE A 151 -16.54 -7.48 -11.11
C PHE A 151 -16.21 -7.20 -9.65
N ASN A 152 -16.37 -8.22 -8.81
CA ASN A 152 -15.99 -8.17 -7.41
C ASN A 152 -14.94 -9.21 -7.10
N CYS A 153 -13.99 -8.82 -6.26
CA CYS A 153 -13.13 -9.70 -5.51
C CYS A 153 -13.15 -9.25 -4.04
N TYR A 154 -12.81 -10.16 -3.13
CA TYR A 154 -12.77 -9.86 -1.71
C TYR A 154 -11.70 -10.68 -0.99
N ASN A 155 -11.30 -10.21 0.19
CA ASN A 155 -10.45 -10.94 1.10
C ASN A 155 -11.25 -11.41 2.31
N LEU A 156 -10.81 -12.51 2.93
CA LEU A 156 -11.35 -13.03 4.18
C LEU A 156 -10.25 -13.08 5.26
N LEU A 157 -10.45 -12.32 6.32
CA LEU A 157 -9.69 -12.36 7.56
C LEU A 157 -10.23 -13.51 8.44
N ILE A 158 -10.05 -14.74 7.97
CA ILE A 158 -10.58 -15.95 8.63
C ILE A 158 -9.82 -16.34 9.89
N PHE A 159 -8.58 -15.86 10.01
CA PHE A 159 -7.71 -16.07 11.18
C PHE A 159 -7.60 -14.77 11.98
N GLU A 160 -8.70 -14.32 12.57
CA GLU A 160 -8.68 -13.21 13.55
C GLU A 160 -8.43 -13.75 14.97
N PRO A 161 -8.03 -12.93 15.96
CA PRO A 161 -7.57 -13.43 17.26
C PRO A 161 -8.54 -14.36 17.99
N LYS A 162 -9.84 -14.17 17.80
CA LYS A 162 -10.91 -14.95 18.43
C LYS A 162 -11.54 -15.98 17.49
N ALA A 163 -10.93 -16.22 16.33
CA ALA A 163 -11.47 -17.14 15.36
C ALA A 163 -11.50 -18.55 15.93
N THR A 164 -12.64 -19.22 15.79
CA THR A 164 -12.80 -20.64 16.10
C THR A 164 -12.70 -21.48 14.83
N LEU A 165 -12.50 -22.78 14.98
CA LEU A 165 -12.56 -23.70 13.86
C LEU A 165 -13.90 -23.64 13.11
N GLU A 166 -15.02 -23.49 13.83
CA GLU A 166 -16.36 -23.37 13.26
C GLU A 166 -16.49 -22.10 12.40
N ASP A 167 -15.89 -21.00 12.83
CA ASP A 167 -15.85 -19.76 12.04
C ASP A 167 -15.10 -19.97 10.72
N VAL A 168 -13.96 -20.67 10.77
CA VAL A 168 -13.20 -20.98 9.56
C VAL A 168 -14.01 -21.88 8.63
N MET A 169 -14.67 -22.92 9.14
CA MET A 169 -15.55 -23.79 8.35
C MET A 169 -16.69 -23.00 7.68
N ALA A 170 -17.32 -22.07 8.40
CA ALA A 170 -18.35 -21.19 7.83
C ALA A 170 -17.80 -20.28 6.72
N ASN A 171 -16.55 -19.81 6.84
CA ASN A 171 -15.88 -19.07 5.78
C ASN A 171 -15.57 -19.93 4.56
N VAL A 172 -15.17 -21.20 4.74
CA VAL A 172 -14.97 -22.11 3.60
C VAL A 172 -16.29 -22.35 2.85
N GLU A 173 -17.40 -22.53 3.58
CA GLU A 173 -18.72 -22.63 2.94
C GLU A 173 -19.12 -21.34 2.22
N PHE A 174 -18.80 -20.18 2.81
CA PHE A 174 -18.99 -18.89 2.15
C PHE A 174 -18.21 -18.80 0.82
N ILE A 175 -16.97 -19.31 0.76
CA ILE A 175 -16.20 -19.37 -0.50
C ILE A 175 -16.93 -20.22 -1.54
N ARG A 176 -17.53 -21.37 -1.15
CA ARG A 176 -18.30 -22.21 -2.08
C ARG A 176 -19.54 -21.51 -2.61
N ASP A 177 -20.29 -20.87 -1.73
CA ASP A 177 -21.50 -20.11 -2.05
C ASP A 177 -21.23 -18.95 -3.04
N HIS A 178 -20.04 -18.35 -2.95
CA HIS A 178 -19.64 -17.17 -3.71
C HIS A 178 -18.45 -17.44 -4.63
N ALA A 179 -18.31 -18.67 -5.10
CA ALA A 179 -17.15 -19.11 -5.89
C ALA A 179 -16.99 -18.33 -7.21
N ASP A 180 -18.05 -17.71 -7.73
CA ASP A 180 -18.01 -16.82 -8.89
C ASP A 180 -17.16 -15.54 -8.68
N HIS A 181 -16.71 -15.28 -7.45
CA HIS A 181 -15.89 -14.15 -7.07
C HIS A 181 -14.51 -14.61 -6.59
N PRO A 182 -13.41 -14.01 -7.09
CA PRO A 182 -12.10 -14.32 -6.57
C PRO A 182 -11.96 -13.91 -5.10
N VAL A 183 -11.36 -14.81 -4.34
CA VAL A 183 -11.10 -14.69 -2.91
C VAL A 183 -9.62 -14.94 -2.58
N ASN A 184 -9.09 -14.22 -1.60
CA ASN A 184 -7.91 -14.63 -0.85
C ASN A 184 -8.28 -14.66 0.63
N PHE A 185 -7.51 -15.37 1.44
CA PHE A 185 -7.70 -15.42 2.87
C PHE A 185 -6.39 -15.19 3.59
N CYS A 186 -6.46 -14.58 4.76
CA CYS A 186 -5.31 -14.28 5.58
C CYS A 186 -5.68 -14.15 7.06
N ARG A 187 -4.64 -13.84 7.84
CA ARG A 187 -4.75 -13.46 9.25
C ARG A 187 -5.10 -11.97 9.36
N ALA A 188 -5.90 -11.59 10.35
CA ALA A 188 -6.10 -10.19 10.65
C ALA A 188 -4.78 -9.57 11.14
N GLU A 189 -4.39 -8.41 10.61
CA GLU A 189 -3.16 -7.73 11.06
C GLU A 189 -3.50 -6.63 12.08
N PRO A 190 -2.91 -6.65 13.29
CA PRO A 190 -3.14 -5.60 14.27
C PRO A 190 -2.22 -4.41 13.97
N TYR A 191 -2.55 -3.60 12.97
CA TYR A 191 -1.76 -2.41 12.64
C TYR A 191 -1.62 -1.47 13.83
N HIS A 192 -0.48 -0.79 13.93
CA HIS A 192 -0.20 0.12 15.03
C HIS A 192 -1.32 1.16 15.24
N GLY A 193 -1.65 1.42 16.51
CA GLY A 193 -2.71 2.36 16.90
C GLY A 193 -4.16 1.90 16.63
N THR A 194 -4.37 0.78 15.94
CA THR A 194 -5.73 0.25 15.76
C THR A 194 -6.32 -0.28 17.08
N PRO A 195 -7.64 -0.27 17.27
CA PRO A 195 -8.26 -0.88 18.43
C PRO A 195 -7.86 -2.36 18.61
N LEU A 196 -7.73 -3.12 17.51
CA LEU A 196 -7.24 -4.49 17.54
C LEU A 196 -5.84 -4.57 18.17
N HIS A 197 -4.89 -3.77 17.68
CA HIS A 197 -3.53 -3.68 18.24
C HIS A 197 -3.50 -3.30 19.72
N LEU A 198 -4.25 -2.27 20.11
CA LEU A 198 -4.25 -1.79 21.49
C LEU A 198 -4.89 -2.78 22.46
N GLU A 199 -5.93 -3.49 22.03
CA GLU A 199 -6.57 -4.54 22.83
C GLU A 199 -5.64 -5.73 22.99
N MET A 200 -4.99 -6.17 21.91
CA MET A 200 -4.07 -7.31 21.94
C MET A 200 -2.80 -7.02 22.72
N SER A 201 -2.20 -5.83 22.57
CA SER A 201 -1.00 -5.43 23.36
C SER A 201 -1.25 -5.44 24.87
N ARG A 202 -2.51 -5.34 25.30
CA ARG A 202 -2.90 -5.43 26.72
C ARG A 202 -3.20 -6.87 27.15
N ALA A 203 -3.73 -7.68 26.25
CA ALA A 203 -4.23 -9.03 26.54
C ALA A 203 -3.17 -10.11 26.34
N GLN A 204 -2.18 -9.86 25.48
CA GLN A 204 -1.16 -10.82 25.06
C GLN A 204 0.19 -10.12 24.94
N ASP A 205 1.27 -10.91 25.06
CA ASP A 205 2.61 -10.47 24.67
C ASP A 205 2.74 -10.61 23.15
N LEU A 206 2.54 -9.51 22.42
CA LEU A 206 2.64 -9.49 20.96
C LEU A 206 4.10 -9.68 20.53
N GLY A 207 4.36 -10.66 19.66
CA GLY A 207 5.65 -10.80 19.00
C GLY A 207 5.77 -9.85 17.81
N GLY A 208 6.99 -9.63 17.30
CA GLY A 208 7.22 -8.82 16.10
C GLY A 208 7.29 -7.31 16.38
N SER A 209 6.91 -6.49 15.40
CA SER A 209 6.98 -5.02 15.49
C SER A 209 5.89 -4.35 14.67
N TYR A 210 5.91 -3.02 14.57
CA TYR A 210 4.97 -2.26 13.72
C TYR A 210 5.03 -2.64 12.23
N LEU A 211 6.07 -3.35 11.78
CA LEU A 211 6.20 -3.91 10.43
C LEU A 211 5.47 -5.25 10.26
N GLY A 212 5.04 -5.88 11.35
CA GLY A 212 4.41 -7.20 11.33
C GLY A 212 4.29 -7.78 12.73
N TRP A 213 3.22 -7.41 13.43
CA TRP A 213 2.91 -7.99 14.74
C TRP A 213 2.45 -9.45 14.59
N ASN A 214 2.90 -10.28 15.51
CA ASN A 214 2.55 -11.68 15.61
C ASN A 214 1.74 -11.94 16.87
N TYR A 215 0.73 -12.80 16.74
CA TYR A 215 -0.11 -13.21 17.85
C TYR A 215 -0.57 -14.65 17.66
N ARG A 216 -1.01 -15.22 18.76
CA ARG A 216 -1.63 -16.54 18.80
C ARG A 216 -3.15 -16.39 18.79
N ILE A 217 -3.82 -17.12 17.90
CA ILE A 217 -5.27 -17.25 17.88
C ILE A 217 -5.70 -17.99 19.16
N GLU A 218 -6.80 -17.57 19.78
CA GLU A 218 -7.24 -18.09 21.08
C GLU A 218 -7.59 -19.58 21.02
N ASP A 219 -8.35 -20.01 19.99
CA ASP A 219 -8.73 -21.39 19.77
C ASP A 219 -7.56 -22.25 19.25
N ASP A 220 -7.25 -23.34 19.95
CA ASP A 220 -6.11 -24.22 19.65
C ASP A 220 -6.22 -24.86 18.26
N GLN A 221 -7.43 -25.23 17.82
CA GLN A 221 -7.63 -25.85 16.52
C GLN A 221 -7.53 -24.82 15.39
N ALA A 222 -8.07 -23.62 15.57
CA ALA A 222 -7.93 -22.52 14.63
C ALA A 222 -6.47 -22.04 14.52
N GLU A 223 -5.73 -21.98 15.63
CA GLU A 223 -4.28 -21.67 15.63
C GLU A 223 -3.52 -22.75 14.85
N LEU A 224 -3.77 -24.03 15.11
CA LEU A 224 -3.13 -25.11 14.36
C LEU A 224 -3.47 -25.03 12.86
N LEU A 225 -4.74 -24.80 12.53
CA LEU A 225 -5.20 -24.61 11.16
C LEU A 225 -4.52 -23.42 10.49
N PHE A 226 -4.33 -22.29 11.19
CA PHE A 226 -3.57 -21.16 10.69
C PHE A 226 -2.15 -21.57 10.30
N ARG A 227 -1.44 -22.33 11.16
CA ARG A 227 -0.07 -22.81 10.85
C ARG A 227 -0.03 -23.74 9.64
N ILE A 228 -0.99 -24.66 9.55
CA ILE A 228 -1.12 -25.57 8.41
C ILE A 228 -1.35 -24.76 7.12
N SER A 229 -2.31 -23.83 7.15
CA SER A 229 -2.68 -23.01 6.00
C SER A 229 -1.57 -22.05 5.59
N ALA A 230 -0.91 -21.39 6.54
CA ALA A 230 0.23 -20.52 6.29
C ALA A 230 1.38 -21.25 5.59
N ALA A 231 1.62 -22.51 5.94
CA ALA A 231 2.62 -23.34 5.26
C ALA A 231 2.14 -23.84 3.89
N ALA A 232 0.91 -24.34 3.79
CA ALA A 232 0.41 -25.00 2.59
C ALA A 232 -0.01 -24.05 1.46
N PHE A 233 -0.44 -22.83 1.79
CA PHE A 233 -0.97 -21.86 0.82
C PHE A 233 -0.05 -20.67 0.58
N ARG A 234 1.15 -20.64 1.16
CA ARG A 234 2.06 -19.49 1.10
C ARG A 234 2.25 -18.96 -0.32
N GLU A 235 2.68 -19.85 -1.23
CA GLU A 235 2.94 -19.49 -2.62
C GLU A 235 1.65 -19.11 -3.35
N ARG A 236 0.58 -19.89 -3.17
CA ARG A 236 -0.73 -19.63 -3.78
C ARG A 236 -1.26 -18.24 -3.46
N ASN A 237 -1.19 -17.86 -2.18
CA ASN A 237 -1.84 -16.68 -1.63
C ASN A 237 -0.95 -15.42 -1.69
N PHE A 238 0.36 -15.56 -1.57
CA PHE A 238 1.26 -14.42 -1.30
C PHE A 238 2.46 -14.30 -2.25
N ALA A 239 2.73 -15.28 -3.12
CA ALA A 239 3.74 -15.07 -4.15
C ALA A 239 3.27 -13.97 -5.13
N PRO A 240 4.16 -13.13 -5.68
CA PRO A 240 3.78 -12.10 -6.65
C PRO A 240 3.00 -12.65 -7.85
N ARG A 241 3.35 -13.87 -8.29
CA ARG A 241 2.64 -14.60 -9.37
C ARG A 241 1.74 -15.72 -8.86
N GLY A 242 1.45 -15.78 -7.56
CA GLY A 242 0.57 -16.78 -6.96
C GLY A 242 -0.82 -16.79 -7.60
N VAL A 243 -1.46 -17.95 -7.64
CA VAL A 243 -2.78 -18.12 -8.27
C VAL A 243 -3.80 -17.14 -7.71
N ALA A 244 -3.78 -16.87 -6.39
CA ALA A 244 -4.72 -15.95 -5.75
C ALA A 244 -4.60 -14.51 -6.25
N ASN A 245 -3.38 -14.03 -6.51
CA ASN A 245 -3.18 -12.68 -7.06
C ASN A 245 -3.62 -12.62 -8.53
N ARG A 246 -3.22 -13.64 -9.31
CA ARG A 246 -3.48 -13.67 -10.76
C ARG A 246 -4.97 -13.74 -11.09
N TYR A 247 -5.73 -14.61 -10.43
CA TYR A 247 -7.16 -14.73 -10.75
C TYR A 247 -8.04 -13.59 -10.17
N MET A 248 -7.53 -12.81 -9.22
CA MET A 248 -8.13 -11.51 -8.89
C MET A 248 -7.98 -10.50 -10.04
N GLY A 249 -7.01 -10.70 -10.94
CA GLY A 249 -6.78 -9.89 -12.13
C GLY A 249 -7.67 -10.25 -13.32
N ILE A 250 -7.97 -11.55 -13.54
CA ILE A 250 -8.62 -11.99 -14.79
C ILE A 250 -10.02 -11.41 -14.99
N GLY A 251 -10.82 -11.29 -13.92
CA GLY A 251 -12.16 -10.72 -14.02
C GLY A 251 -12.13 -9.22 -14.30
N TYR A 252 -11.11 -8.52 -13.82
CA TYR A 252 -10.86 -7.13 -14.17
C TYR A 252 -10.47 -6.99 -15.64
N ALA A 253 -9.48 -7.74 -16.11
CA ALA A 253 -9.06 -7.74 -17.51
C ALA A 253 -10.24 -8.04 -18.46
N ALA A 254 -11.05 -9.06 -18.14
CA ALA A 254 -12.27 -9.37 -18.89
C ALA A 254 -13.26 -8.20 -18.95
N ASN A 255 -13.43 -7.45 -17.86
CA ASN A 255 -14.35 -6.31 -17.85
C ASN A 255 -13.76 -5.07 -18.53
N VAL A 256 -12.44 -4.90 -18.54
CA VAL A 256 -11.77 -3.91 -19.41
C VAL A 256 -12.07 -4.21 -20.86
N LEU A 257 -11.92 -5.47 -21.29
CA LEU A 257 -12.25 -5.90 -22.65
C LEU A 257 -13.71 -5.63 -23.00
N ARG A 258 -14.65 -6.05 -22.16
CA ARG A 258 -16.09 -5.78 -22.38
C ARG A 258 -16.38 -4.28 -22.40
N ARG A 259 -15.72 -3.51 -21.55
CA ARG A 259 -15.95 -2.06 -21.45
C ARG A 259 -15.37 -1.31 -22.63
N PHE A 260 -14.18 -1.58 -23.13
CA PHE A 260 -13.58 -0.73 -24.17
C PHE A 260 -13.71 -1.30 -25.57
N TYR A 261 -13.69 -2.63 -25.70
CA TYR A 261 -13.66 -3.32 -26.99
C TYR A 261 -15.04 -3.91 -27.33
N GLY A 262 -15.70 -4.55 -26.35
CA GLY A 262 -17.06 -5.07 -26.47
C GLY A 262 -17.18 -6.26 -27.42
N GLY A 263 -18.37 -6.48 -27.99
CA GLY A 263 -18.58 -7.57 -28.95
C GLY A 263 -18.61 -8.99 -28.36
N LYS A 264 -19.00 -9.94 -29.20
CA LYS A 264 -19.22 -11.34 -28.80
C LYS A 264 -17.97 -11.98 -28.20
N ARG A 265 -16.79 -11.65 -28.72
CA ARG A 265 -15.51 -12.20 -28.25
C ARG A 265 -15.18 -11.78 -26.82
N ALA A 266 -15.42 -10.51 -26.45
CA ALA A 266 -15.22 -10.05 -25.07
C ALA A 266 -16.18 -10.75 -24.09
N ASP A 267 -17.42 -11.00 -24.51
CA ASP A 267 -18.39 -11.74 -23.67
C ASP A 267 -17.97 -13.21 -23.48
N GLU A 268 -17.44 -13.87 -24.52
CA GLU A 268 -16.90 -15.23 -24.44
C GLU A 268 -15.68 -15.32 -23.49
N LEU A 269 -14.76 -14.35 -23.58
CA LEU A 269 -13.59 -14.25 -22.69
C LEU A 269 -14.00 -13.99 -21.24
N SER A 270 -15.02 -13.16 -21.02
CA SER A 270 -15.56 -12.92 -19.68
C SER A 270 -16.25 -14.15 -19.08
N GLU A 271 -16.97 -14.93 -19.89
CA GLU A 271 -17.52 -16.21 -19.44
C GLU A 271 -16.41 -17.20 -19.08
N ARG A 272 -15.32 -17.27 -19.86
CA ARG A 272 -14.15 -18.08 -19.52
C ARG A 272 -13.49 -17.64 -18.21
N ALA A 273 -13.29 -16.35 -18.01
CA ALA A 273 -12.74 -15.80 -16.77
C ALA A 273 -13.60 -16.16 -15.55
N ARG A 274 -14.94 -16.11 -15.68
CA ARG A 274 -15.87 -16.53 -14.64
C ARG A 274 -15.79 -18.02 -14.32
N ARG A 275 -15.74 -18.89 -15.34
CA ARG A 275 -15.57 -20.34 -15.13
C ARG A 275 -14.26 -20.67 -14.43
N LEU A 276 -13.15 -20.05 -14.86
CA LEU A 276 -11.84 -20.27 -14.25
C LEU A 276 -11.80 -19.76 -12.81
N THR A 277 -12.38 -18.58 -12.57
CA THR A 277 -12.57 -18.04 -11.21
C THR A 277 -13.29 -19.05 -10.32
N ARG A 278 -14.43 -19.54 -10.78
CA ARG A 278 -15.24 -20.50 -10.05
C ARG A 278 -14.50 -21.79 -9.73
N ALA A 279 -13.72 -22.31 -10.68
CA ALA A 279 -12.93 -23.53 -10.49
C ALA A 279 -11.83 -23.33 -9.44
N ILE A 280 -11.07 -22.23 -9.53
CA ILE A 280 -9.98 -21.91 -8.59
C ILE A 280 -10.53 -21.66 -7.17
N SER A 281 -11.67 -20.98 -7.03
CA SER A 281 -12.30 -20.73 -5.73
C SER A 281 -12.75 -22.03 -5.06
N LEU A 282 -13.37 -22.95 -5.81
CA LEU A 282 -13.76 -24.27 -5.28
C LEU A 282 -12.55 -25.13 -4.90
N ASP A 283 -11.52 -25.13 -5.75
CA ASP A 283 -10.27 -25.85 -5.49
C ASP A 283 -9.59 -25.34 -4.21
N SER A 284 -9.58 -24.02 -3.99
CA SER A 284 -9.10 -23.41 -2.74
C SER A 284 -9.91 -23.88 -1.52
N ALA A 285 -11.24 -23.95 -1.65
CA ALA A 285 -12.13 -24.42 -0.59
C ALA A 285 -11.91 -25.90 -0.25
N GLU A 286 -11.69 -26.76 -1.27
CA GLU A 286 -11.37 -28.17 -1.07
C GLU A 286 -10.04 -28.36 -0.34
N PHE A 287 -9.00 -27.61 -0.70
CA PHE A 287 -7.74 -27.66 0.05
C PHE A 287 -7.87 -27.15 1.48
N LEU A 288 -8.74 -26.17 1.73
CA LEU A 288 -9.05 -25.71 3.09
C LEU A 288 -9.77 -26.78 3.91
N ASP A 289 -10.70 -27.55 3.33
CA ASP A 289 -11.30 -28.71 4.03
C ASP A 289 -10.23 -29.71 4.47
N ARG A 290 -9.27 -29.98 3.59
CA ARG A 290 -8.19 -30.92 3.92
C ARG A 290 -7.28 -30.38 5.02
N ALA A 291 -7.05 -29.06 5.05
CA ALA A 291 -6.35 -28.41 6.15
C ALA A 291 -7.16 -28.53 7.46
N ILE A 292 -8.48 -28.35 7.41
CA ILE A 292 -9.41 -28.56 8.53
C ILE A 292 -9.34 -30.02 9.03
N ASP A 293 -9.37 -31.01 8.13
CA ASP A 293 -9.24 -32.43 8.46
C ASP A 293 -7.90 -32.78 9.12
N ILE A 294 -6.82 -32.06 8.77
CA ILE A 294 -5.53 -32.19 9.45
C ILE A 294 -5.63 -31.63 10.86
N ALA A 295 -6.19 -30.42 11.03
CA ALA A 295 -6.35 -29.76 12.32
C ALA A 295 -7.28 -30.53 13.28
N GLN A 296 -8.37 -31.12 12.78
CA GLN A 296 -9.32 -31.92 13.56
C GLN A 296 -8.81 -33.33 13.86
N GLY A 297 -8.20 -33.99 12.88
CA GLY A 297 -7.77 -35.38 12.98
C GLY A 297 -6.41 -35.58 13.66
N ALA A 298 -5.74 -34.49 14.02
CA ALA A 298 -4.49 -34.52 14.74
C ALA A 298 -4.73 -34.84 16.23
N ALA A 299 -4.42 -36.09 16.62
CA ALA A 299 -3.89 -36.31 17.96
C ALA A 299 -2.63 -35.44 18.14
N SER A 300 -2.13 -35.26 19.36
CA SER A 300 -0.91 -34.50 19.70
C SER A 300 0.41 -35.05 19.09
N ASP A 301 0.35 -35.77 17.97
CA ASP A 301 1.45 -36.30 17.17
C ASP A 301 1.91 -35.27 16.14
N ARG A 302 2.95 -34.52 16.54
CA ARG A 302 3.57 -33.46 15.74
C ARG A 302 4.11 -33.95 14.39
N GLU A 303 4.77 -35.12 14.36
CA GLU A 303 5.39 -35.64 13.14
C GLU A 303 4.33 -35.92 12.07
N ARG A 304 3.20 -36.49 12.50
CA ARG A 304 2.07 -36.76 11.60
C ARG A 304 1.46 -35.47 11.06
N ILE A 305 1.33 -34.42 11.86
CA ILE A 305 0.85 -33.11 11.42
C ILE A 305 1.79 -32.54 10.36
N GLU A 306 3.09 -32.42 10.67
CA GLU A 306 4.09 -31.85 9.77
C GLU A 306 4.12 -32.58 8.42
N ARG A 307 4.11 -33.92 8.44
CA ARG A 307 4.08 -34.72 7.21
C ARG A 307 2.82 -34.51 6.38
N ARG A 308 1.64 -34.42 7.02
CA ARG A 308 0.38 -34.18 6.30
C ARG A 308 0.32 -32.76 5.74
N THR A 309 0.80 -31.76 6.47
CA THR A 309 0.91 -30.37 6.01
C THR A 309 1.85 -30.24 4.81
N ALA A 310 3.03 -30.85 4.88
CA ALA A 310 3.99 -30.84 3.77
C ALA A 310 3.39 -31.51 2.51
N ARG A 311 2.66 -32.62 2.69
CA ARG A 311 1.94 -33.26 1.58
C ARG A 311 0.85 -32.37 0.99
N LEU A 312 0.06 -31.70 1.84
CA LEU A 312 -0.95 -30.74 1.40
C LEU A 312 -0.32 -29.61 0.59
N ALA A 313 0.79 -29.03 1.06
CA ALA A 313 1.53 -27.98 0.35
C ALA A 313 1.99 -28.43 -1.05
N LEU A 314 2.51 -29.65 -1.18
CA LEU A 314 2.90 -30.21 -2.47
C LEU A 314 1.72 -30.43 -3.42
N GLU A 315 0.56 -30.82 -2.88
CA GLU A 315 -0.66 -31.01 -3.67
C GLU A 315 -1.26 -29.68 -4.11
N VAL A 316 -1.23 -28.64 -3.26
CA VAL A 316 -1.59 -27.26 -3.63
C VAL A 316 -0.67 -26.76 -4.74
N ALA A 317 0.65 -26.89 -4.59
CA ALA A 317 1.61 -26.48 -5.62
C ALA A 317 1.42 -27.22 -6.96
N ALA A 318 1.07 -28.51 -6.90
CA ALA A 318 0.78 -29.30 -8.09
C ALA A 318 -0.49 -28.83 -8.81
N ALA A 319 -1.53 -28.45 -8.07
CA ALA A 319 -2.75 -27.85 -8.62
C ALA A 319 -2.48 -26.45 -9.18
N ASP A 320 -1.72 -25.62 -8.47
CA ASP A 320 -1.36 -24.26 -8.88
C ASP A 320 -0.62 -24.23 -10.22
N ARG A 321 0.20 -25.25 -10.51
CA ARG A 321 0.84 -25.38 -11.84
C ARG A 321 -0.20 -25.47 -12.97
N VAL A 322 -1.25 -26.27 -12.80
CA VAL A 322 -2.34 -26.38 -13.77
C VAL A 322 -3.08 -25.06 -13.90
N TRP A 323 -3.34 -24.39 -12.78
CA TRP A 323 -3.98 -23.08 -12.80
C TRP A 323 -3.14 -22.00 -13.46
N HIS A 324 -1.81 -22.02 -13.31
CA HIS A 324 -0.93 -21.12 -14.03
C HIS A 324 -1.03 -21.31 -15.54
N GLU A 325 -1.03 -22.55 -16.04
CA GLU A 325 -1.18 -22.85 -17.46
C GLU A 325 -2.54 -22.33 -18.01
N GLU A 326 -3.64 -22.56 -17.29
CA GLU A 326 -4.97 -22.07 -17.67
C GLU A 326 -5.10 -20.54 -17.62
N LEU A 327 -4.48 -19.92 -16.60
CA LEU A 327 -4.44 -18.46 -16.46
C LEU A 327 -3.60 -17.83 -17.57
N ASP A 328 -2.42 -18.37 -17.86
CA ASP A 328 -1.55 -17.93 -18.97
C ASP A 328 -2.32 -18.00 -20.30
N ALA A 329 -2.93 -19.15 -20.59
CA ALA A 329 -3.71 -19.33 -21.82
C ALA A 329 -4.89 -18.34 -21.95
N LEU A 330 -5.55 -18.00 -20.84
CA LEU A 330 -6.62 -17.00 -20.86
C LEU A 330 -6.09 -15.58 -21.07
N TYR A 331 -5.01 -15.21 -20.39
CA TYR A 331 -4.38 -13.90 -20.55
C TYR A 331 -3.83 -13.72 -21.97
N ASP A 332 -3.20 -14.73 -22.55
CA ASP A 332 -2.70 -14.70 -23.92
C ASP A 332 -3.84 -14.46 -24.92
N ASP A 333 -5.00 -15.11 -24.73
CA ASP A 333 -6.17 -14.90 -25.58
C ASP A 333 -6.80 -13.52 -25.40
N MET A 334 -6.85 -13.02 -24.16
CA MET A 334 -7.29 -11.65 -23.88
C MET A 334 -6.37 -10.61 -24.53
N ASN A 335 -5.06 -10.81 -24.47
CA ASN A 335 -4.06 -9.95 -25.09
C ASN A 335 -4.12 -10.00 -26.61
N ALA A 336 -4.27 -11.21 -27.19
CA ALA A 336 -4.47 -11.37 -28.63
C ALA A 336 -5.69 -10.59 -29.11
N TYR A 337 -6.81 -10.71 -28.39
CA TYR A 337 -8.03 -9.95 -28.70
C TYR A 337 -7.84 -8.42 -28.55
N ALA A 338 -7.14 -7.97 -27.50
CA ALA A 338 -6.85 -6.54 -27.31
C ALA A 338 -5.97 -5.94 -28.41
N ASN A 339 -5.07 -6.76 -28.99
CA ASN A 339 -4.14 -6.37 -30.05
C ASN A 339 -4.74 -6.41 -31.46
N GLU A 340 -5.96 -6.92 -31.62
CA GLU A 340 -6.71 -6.81 -32.88
C GLU A 340 -7.02 -5.32 -33.19
N PRO A 341 -7.23 -4.92 -34.45
CA PRO A 341 -7.63 -3.56 -34.77
C PRO A 341 -9.04 -3.25 -34.23
N HIS A 342 -9.15 -2.25 -33.35
CA HIS A 342 -10.43 -1.77 -32.81
C HIS A 342 -10.66 -0.30 -33.14
N GLU A 343 -11.88 0.05 -33.54
CA GLU A 343 -12.26 1.45 -33.72
C GLU A 343 -12.46 2.13 -32.37
N LEU A 344 -11.51 2.97 -31.98
CA LEU A 344 -11.67 3.85 -30.83
C LEU A 344 -12.38 5.14 -31.25
N VAL A 345 -13.47 5.46 -30.55
CA VAL A 345 -14.19 6.72 -30.76
C VAL A 345 -13.40 7.85 -30.11
N ALA A 346 -12.80 8.71 -30.93
CA ALA A 346 -12.14 9.91 -30.46
C ALA A 346 -13.14 10.86 -29.77
N THR A 347 -12.75 11.40 -28.63
CA THR A 347 -13.53 12.41 -27.91
C THR A 347 -12.96 13.79 -28.17
N THR A 348 -13.82 14.79 -28.34
CA THR A 348 -13.37 16.19 -28.51
C THR A 348 -13.72 16.99 -27.26
N PRO A 349 -12.77 17.74 -26.67
CA PRO A 349 -13.04 18.56 -25.51
C PRO A 349 -14.05 19.66 -25.85
N THR A 350 -15.02 19.89 -24.96
CA THR A 350 -16.00 20.96 -25.17
C THR A 350 -15.40 22.33 -24.87
N ARG A 351 -16.03 23.39 -25.39
CA ARG A 351 -15.65 24.78 -25.06
C ARG A 351 -15.69 25.05 -23.55
N LYS A 352 -16.57 24.36 -22.81
CA LYS A 352 -16.66 24.49 -21.35
C LYS A 352 -15.39 23.97 -20.68
N LEU A 353 -14.92 22.80 -21.08
CA LEU A 353 -13.66 22.24 -20.57
C LEU A 353 -12.46 23.11 -20.96
N LEU A 354 -12.38 23.60 -22.20
CA LEU A 354 -11.28 24.47 -22.64
C LEU A 354 -11.21 25.76 -21.82
N LYS A 355 -12.35 26.39 -21.54
CA LYS A 355 -12.40 27.55 -20.64
C LYS A 355 -11.96 27.18 -19.22
N LEU A 356 -12.41 26.06 -18.68
CA LEU A 356 -11.99 25.61 -17.35
C LEU A 356 -10.48 25.37 -17.30
N ALA A 357 -9.92 24.67 -18.29
CA ALA A 357 -8.49 24.43 -18.43
C ALA A 357 -7.71 25.75 -18.49
N GLN A 358 -8.21 26.77 -19.21
CA GLN A 358 -7.61 28.11 -19.21
C GLN A 358 -7.65 28.76 -17.83
N HIS A 359 -8.73 28.65 -17.06
CA HIS A 359 -8.80 29.23 -15.70
C HIS A 359 -7.93 28.48 -14.71
N VAL A 360 -7.84 27.15 -14.81
CA VAL A 360 -6.91 26.32 -14.02
C VAL A 360 -5.47 26.62 -14.41
N ALA A 361 -5.19 26.79 -15.70
CA ALA A 361 -3.89 27.21 -16.20
C ALA A 361 -3.57 28.66 -15.85
N ILE A 362 -4.54 29.56 -15.66
CA ILE A 362 -4.32 30.96 -15.25
C ILE A 362 -4.18 31.09 -13.73
N GLY A 363 -4.97 30.37 -12.94
CA GLY A 363 -4.74 30.21 -11.49
C GLY A 363 -3.44 29.48 -11.21
N GLY A 364 -3.10 28.53 -12.09
CA GLY A 364 -1.79 27.93 -12.22
C GLY A 364 -0.75 28.84 -12.89
N ALA A 365 -1.11 29.92 -13.60
CA ALA A 365 -0.17 30.83 -14.28
C ALA A 365 0.26 32.01 -13.41
N ILE A 366 -0.39 32.23 -12.26
CA ILE A 366 0.29 32.88 -11.13
C ILE A 366 1.37 31.93 -10.53
N ALA A 367 1.38 30.66 -10.94
CA ALA A 367 2.43 29.67 -10.70
C ALA A 367 3.08 29.10 -12.00
N ALA A 368 2.86 29.70 -13.18
CA ALA A 368 3.29 29.20 -14.50
C ALA A 368 3.06 30.24 -15.61
N ILE A 369 3.79 31.35 -15.59
CA ILE A 369 3.93 32.19 -16.80
C ILE A 369 4.97 31.55 -17.70
N GLY A 370 4.54 31.11 -18.88
CA GLY A 370 5.44 30.72 -19.96
C GLY A 370 4.81 29.80 -21.02
N ALA A 371 3.73 30.24 -21.66
CA ALA A 371 3.19 29.57 -22.84
C ALA A 371 4.04 29.88 -24.09
N GLY A 372 4.35 28.88 -24.91
CA GLY A 372 4.84 29.09 -26.27
C GLY A 372 5.37 27.83 -26.96
N CYS A 373 4.61 27.33 -27.95
CA CYS A 373 5.01 26.33 -28.93
C CYS A 373 6.45 26.51 -29.46
N GLU A 374 7.26 25.46 -29.47
CA GLU A 374 7.55 24.57 -30.61
C GLU A 374 8.58 23.51 -30.20
N CYS A 375 8.56 22.37 -30.87
CA CYS A 375 9.54 21.29 -30.74
C CYS A 375 10.99 21.80 -30.68
N GLY A 376 11.79 21.28 -29.75
CA GLY A 376 13.25 21.36 -29.84
C GLY A 376 13.93 21.40 -28.49
N MET A 377 14.84 20.44 -28.27
CA MET A 377 15.79 20.39 -27.18
C MET A 377 16.62 21.68 -27.07
N VAL A 378 17.06 22.03 -25.83
CA VAL A 378 18.38 22.57 -25.41
C VAL A 378 18.31 23.66 -24.31
N VAL A 379 18.76 23.24 -23.11
CA VAL A 379 19.58 23.83 -22.01
C VAL A 379 19.86 25.36 -21.83
N ASP A 380 19.72 25.82 -20.56
CA ASP A 380 20.39 26.90 -19.75
C ASP A 380 20.23 28.41 -20.10
N PRO A 381 20.52 29.40 -19.19
CA PRO A 381 21.00 29.33 -17.79
C PRO A 381 20.24 30.23 -16.75
N VAL A 382 20.57 30.03 -15.46
CA VAL A 382 20.22 30.89 -14.31
C VAL A 382 20.95 32.25 -14.37
N PRO A 383 20.32 33.35 -13.87
CA PRO A 383 21.10 34.36 -13.16
C PRO A 383 20.55 34.74 -11.78
N ASP A 384 21.49 35.28 -11.02
CA ASP A 384 21.66 35.32 -9.58
C ASP A 384 20.93 36.46 -8.85
N SER A 385 20.83 36.23 -7.55
CA SER A 385 20.52 37.08 -6.39
C SER A 385 20.55 38.63 -6.50
N GLY A 386 19.65 39.27 -5.75
CA GLY A 386 19.75 40.69 -5.36
C GLY A 386 18.56 41.19 -4.53
N GLY A 387 18.75 41.37 -3.22
CA GLY A 387 17.69 41.69 -2.26
C GLY A 387 17.35 43.18 -2.08
N MET A 388 16.29 43.45 -1.31
CA MET A 388 16.21 44.35 -0.14
C MET A 388 14.77 44.77 0.20
N ASP A 389 14.45 44.62 1.50
CA ASP A 389 13.54 45.34 2.41
C ASP A 389 12.36 46.17 1.87
N ALA A 390 11.15 45.83 2.33
CA ALA A 390 10.42 46.53 3.41
C ALA A 390 8.97 46.03 3.48
N GLY A 391 8.41 45.95 4.70
CA GLY A 391 7.24 45.14 5.02
C GLY A 391 5.87 45.81 4.90
N MET A 392 4.84 44.98 4.94
CA MET A 392 3.60 45.23 5.69
C MET A 392 2.85 43.93 5.96
N VAL A 393 2.35 43.86 7.19
CA VAL A 393 1.59 42.80 7.83
C VAL A 393 0.20 42.66 7.22
N VAL A 394 -0.21 41.43 6.86
CA VAL A 394 -1.60 40.95 6.97
C VAL A 394 -1.59 39.42 7.16
N ASP A 395 -2.28 38.94 8.19
CA ASP A 395 -2.63 37.53 8.45
C ASP A 395 -4.14 37.55 8.88
N PRO A 396 -4.94 36.45 8.84
CA PRO A 396 -4.63 35.08 8.43
C PRO A 396 -5.66 34.34 7.53
N ALA A 397 -5.22 33.15 7.06
CA ALA A 397 -5.95 31.94 6.59
C ALA A 397 -5.95 31.63 5.07
N PRO A 398 -6.06 30.35 4.66
CA PRO A 398 -5.52 29.10 5.22
C PRO A 398 -4.68 28.34 4.19
N ILE A 399 -3.49 27.83 4.56
CA ILE A 399 -2.68 27.01 3.65
C ILE A 399 -3.09 25.55 3.77
N ASP A 400 -4.10 25.20 2.96
CA ASP A 400 -4.21 23.88 2.35
C ASP A 400 -3.18 23.85 1.20
N ALA A 401 -2.08 23.12 1.37
CA ALA A 401 -1.20 22.75 0.26
C ALA A 401 -0.47 21.45 0.61
N GLY A 402 -0.94 20.37 -0.02
CA GLY A 402 -0.13 19.24 -0.49
C GLY A 402 0.86 18.64 0.49
N VAL A 403 0.41 17.64 1.25
CA VAL A 403 1.28 16.53 1.60
C VAL A 403 0.68 15.29 0.95
N ASP A 404 1.36 14.80 -0.09
CA ASP A 404 1.17 13.45 -0.61
C ASP A 404 1.48 12.48 0.53
N SER A 405 0.42 11.89 1.08
CA SER A 405 0.50 10.71 1.92
C SER A 405 -0.10 9.55 1.12
N GLY A 406 0.65 9.12 0.11
CA GLY A 406 0.49 7.83 -0.55
C GLY A 406 1.56 6.91 0.01
N MET A 407 1.21 6.02 0.94
CA MET A 407 2.09 4.91 1.28
C MET A 407 2.08 3.92 0.12
N VAL A 408 3.16 3.95 -0.67
CA VAL A 408 3.65 2.80 -1.41
C VAL A 408 4.53 2.04 -0.41
N VAL A 409 4.25 0.76 -0.21
CA VAL A 409 5.12 -0.13 0.57
C VAL A 409 6.13 -0.70 -0.41
N ASP A 410 7.35 -0.18 -0.41
CA ASP A 410 8.48 -0.80 -1.12
C ASP A 410 8.90 -2.11 -0.40
N PRO A 411 9.35 -3.14 -1.13
CA PRO A 411 9.92 -4.35 -0.52
C PRO A 411 11.25 -4.03 0.19
N PRO A 412 11.62 -4.78 1.26
CA PRO A 412 12.83 -4.51 2.04
C PRO A 412 14.11 -4.75 1.21
N PRO A 413 15.22 -4.05 1.52
CA PRO A 413 16.53 -4.41 0.99
C PRO A 413 16.97 -5.78 1.53
N PRO A 414 17.72 -6.57 0.74
CA PRO A 414 18.37 -7.77 1.26
C PRO A 414 19.42 -7.32 2.29
N ASP A 415 19.45 -8.01 3.43
CA ASP A 415 20.49 -7.91 4.48
C ASP A 415 20.21 -6.93 5.64
N ALA A 416 19.05 -7.06 6.29
CA ALA A 416 18.92 -6.74 7.71
C ALA A 416 19.20 -8.02 8.52
N GLY A 417 20.31 -8.01 9.27
CA GLY A 417 20.89 -9.17 9.94
C GLY A 417 19.91 -10.04 10.72
N MET A 418 20.03 -11.35 10.49
CA MET A 418 19.39 -12.38 11.28
C MET A 418 19.80 -12.26 12.76
N MET A 419 18.86 -11.85 13.60
CA MET A 419 18.74 -12.39 14.95
C MET A 419 17.37 -13.03 15.07
N ASP A 420 17.41 -14.30 15.46
CA ASP A 420 16.37 -15.32 15.62
C ASP A 420 15.00 -14.81 16.14
N ALA A 421 14.20 -14.20 15.25
CA ALA A 421 12.78 -13.93 15.44
C ALA A 421 12.02 -14.65 14.32
N GLY A 422 11.18 -15.61 14.72
CA GLY A 422 10.50 -16.56 13.86
C GLY A 422 9.92 -15.97 12.56
N THR A 423 10.22 -16.66 11.46
CA THR A 423 9.72 -16.42 10.10
C THR A 423 8.20 -16.64 10.01
N ASP A 424 7.37 -15.72 10.51
CA ASP A 424 5.91 -15.90 10.57
C ASP A 424 5.07 -14.64 10.28
N ALA A 425 5.65 -13.59 9.70
CA ALA A 425 4.90 -12.42 9.25
C ALA A 425 4.94 -12.32 7.72
N GLY A 426 3.96 -12.91 7.04
CA GLY A 426 3.69 -12.59 5.64
C GLY A 426 2.98 -11.24 5.57
N MET A 427 3.58 -10.24 4.91
CA MET A 427 2.95 -8.95 4.68
C MET A 427 1.69 -9.10 3.82
N VAL A 428 0.57 -8.54 4.27
CA VAL A 428 -0.57 -8.25 3.42
C VAL A 428 -0.33 -6.95 2.67
N VAL A 429 -0.06 -7.03 1.37
CA VAL A 429 -0.10 -5.89 0.46
C VAL A 429 -1.37 -6.03 -0.37
N ASP A 430 -2.27 -5.05 -0.31
CA ASP A 430 -3.31 -4.88 -1.33
C ASP A 430 -2.56 -4.77 -2.67
N PRO A 431 -2.69 -5.71 -3.61
CA PRO A 431 -1.96 -5.60 -4.87
C PRO A 431 -2.42 -4.32 -5.57
N ALA A 432 -1.44 -3.47 -5.94
CA ALA A 432 -1.68 -2.48 -6.96
C ALA A 432 -2.18 -3.19 -8.23
N PRO A 433 -3.01 -2.53 -9.07
CA PRO A 433 -3.36 -3.07 -10.38
C PRO A 433 -2.08 -3.46 -11.13
N ILE A 434 -2.09 -4.59 -11.84
CA ILE A 434 -0.97 -5.12 -12.67
C ILE A 434 -0.72 -4.26 -13.93
N ASP A 435 -1.03 -2.96 -13.92
CA ASP A 435 -1.08 -2.12 -15.14
C ASP A 435 -0.02 -1.00 -15.16
N ALA A 436 1.24 -1.33 -14.89
CA ALA A 436 2.38 -0.58 -15.45
C ALA A 436 3.00 -1.45 -16.55
N GLY A 437 2.65 -1.16 -17.81
CA GLY A 437 2.84 -2.01 -18.97
C GLY A 437 4.22 -2.68 -19.08
N MET A 438 4.20 -4.01 -19.23
CA MET A 438 5.32 -4.75 -19.82
C MET A 438 5.01 -5.00 -21.29
N ASP A 439 5.42 -4.06 -22.14
CA ASP A 439 5.64 -4.30 -23.56
C ASP A 439 7.07 -3.89 -23.89
N ALA A 440 7.94 -4.90 -23.97
CA ALA A 440 9.13 -4.93 -24.83
C ALA A 440 9.73 -6.35 -24.70
N GLY A 441 9.37 -7.24 -25.64
CA GLY A 441 9.92 -8.58 -25.68
C GLY A 441 11.42 -8.56 -25.91
N PHE A 442 12.16 -9.49 -25.31
CA PHE A 442 13.43 -9.98 -25.87
C PHE A 442 13.80 -11.37 -25.31
N ASP A 443 13.98 -12.26 -26.28
CA ASP A 443 14.83 -13.44 -26.39
C ASP A 443 14.80 -14.60 -25.38
N ALA A 444 14.34 -15.74 -25.91
CA ALA A 444 14.62 -17.06 -25.38
C ALA A 444 16.08 -17.44 -25.69
N GLY A 445 16.81 -17.87 -24.67
CA GLY A 445 18.04 -18.64 -24.84
C GLY A 445 19.32 -17.89 -24.49
N ARG A 446 19.62 -17.87 -23.19
CA ARG A 446 20.97 -18.08 -22.64
C ARG A 446 20.83 -18.49 -21.17
N ASP A 447 21.46 -19.59 -20.81
CA ASP A 447 21.75 -19.95 -19.42
C ASP A 447 22.34 -18.72 -18.70
N ALA A 448 21.69 -18.29 -17.63
CA ALA A 448 22.31 -17.44 -16.62
C ALA A 448 22.32 -18.25 -15.32
N GLY A 449 23.39 -19.03 -15.16
CA GLY A 449 23.76 -19.61 -13.89
C GLY A 449 23.99 -18.54 -12.83
N MET A 450 24.03 -18.99 -11.58
CA MET A 450 24.36 -18.19 -10.41
C MET A 450 25.53 -17.23 -10.67
N VAL A 451 25.26 -15.93 -10.56
CA VAL A 451 26.29 -14.94 -10.26
C VAL A 451 26.28 -14.79 -8.75
N VAL A 452 27.25 -15.45 -8.13
CA VAL A 452 27.62 -15.22 -6.73
C VAL A 452 28.46 -13.94 -6.74
N ASP A 453 27.97 -12.86 -6.13
CA ASP A 453 28.80 -11.68 -5.93
C ASP A 453 29.99 -12.03 -5.02
N PRO A 454 31.21 -11.51 -5.31
CA PRO A 454 32.35 -11.68 -4.42
C PRO A 454 32.08 -10.98 -3.07
N PRO A 455 32.68 -11.45 -1.96
CA PRO A 455 32.50 -10.81 -0.66
C PRO A 455 32.93 -9.33 -0.70
N PRO A 456 32.28 -8.45 0.07
CA PRO A 456 32.61 -7.04 0.08
C PRO A 456 34.07 -6.82 0.52
N SER A 457 34.77 -5.96 -0.22
CA SER A 457 36.09 -5.45 0.15
C SER A 457 36.03 -4.77 1.52
N PRO A 458 37.08 -4.87 2.36
CA PRO A 458 37.14 -4.15 3.62
C PRO A 458 37.02 -2.63 3.38
N PRO A 459 36.47 -1.88 4.34
CA PRO A 459 36.25 -0.44 4.18
C PRO A 459 37.56 0.27 3.83
N ASP A 460 37.49 1.16 2.85
CA ASP A 460 38.58 2.08 2.54
C ASP A 460 39.01 2.79 3.83
N ALA A 461 40.27 2.58 4.19
CA ALA A 461 40.91 3.06 5.41
C ALA A 461 41.09 4.61 5.44
N SER A 462 40.34 5.37 4.64
CA SER A 462 40.48 6.83 4.50
C SER A 462 39.29 7.64 5.05
N ALA A 463 38.30 7.00 5.67
CA ALA A 463 37.22 7.70 6.37
C ALA A 463 37.30 7.58 7.92
N ALA A 464 38.31 6.88 8.42
CA ALA A 464 38.75 7.03 9.80
C ALA A 464 39.53 8.36 9.89
N LEU A 465 39.23 9.15 10.94
CA LEU A 465 39.83 10.43 11.32
C LEU A 465 39.14 11.67 10.73
N MET A 466 38.36 12.33 11.58
CA MET A 466 38.56 13.72 12.04
C MET A 466 37.56 13.99 13.17
N LEU A 467 37.76 13.35 14.32
CA LEU A 467 37.29 13.84 15.61
C LEU A 467 38.57 14.12 16.39
N GLU A 468 38.81 15.38 16.74
CA GLU A 468 39.95 15.77 17.57
C GLU A 468 39.83 15.03 18.91
N GLU A 469 40.74 14.08 19.13
CA GLU A 469 40.91 13.41 20.41
C GLU A 469 41.43 14.45 21.42
N ALA A 470 40.64 14.72 22.46
CA ALA A 470 41.17 15.34 23.66
C ALA A 470 42.00 14.27 24.40
N GLU A 471 43.31 14.45 24.43
CA GLU A 471 44.24 13.66 25.24
C GLU A 471 43.84 13.77 26.72
N ASP A 472 43.45 12.65 27.34
CA ASP A 472 43.30 12.54 28.79
C ASP A 472 43.72 11.12 29.23
N ASP A 473 44.99 11.02 29.62
CA ASP A 473 45.73 9.85 30.11
C ASP A 473 45.24 9.41 31.50
N ALA A 474 44.09 8.73 31.58
CA ALA A 474 43.77 7.69 32.57
C ALA A 474 42.33 7.18 32.40
N ALA A 475 42.16 5.88 32.17
CA ALA A 475 40.87 5.22 31.99
C ALA A 475 40.07 4.96 33.31
N PHE A 476 40.67 5.26 34.46
CA PHE A 476 40.12 4.94 35.80
C PHE A 476 40.17 6.15 36.73
N THR A 477 39.23 6.22 37.69
CA THR A 477 39.32 7.13 38.84
C THR A 477 40.33 6.60 39.87
N GLU A 478 40.80 7.43 40.82
CA GLU A 478 41.71 6.99 41.91
C GLU A 478 41.14 5.83 42.73
N ASP A 479 39.82 5.65 42.70
CA ASP A 479 39.07 4.61 43.44
C ASP A 479 38.89 3.30 42.63
N GLY A 480 39.45 3.22 41.42
CA GLY A 480 39.38 2.03 40.56
C GLY A 480 38.06 1.86 39.79
N ALA A 481 37.18 2.86 39.77
CA ALA A 481 35.99 2.84 38.94
C ALA A 481 36.33 3.20 37.49
N LEU A 482 35.77 2.45 36.53
CA LEU A 482 35.90 2.74 35.10
C LEU A 482 35.21 4.08 34.79
N LYS A 483 35.93 5.04 34.19
CA LYS A 483 35.27 6.23 33.63
C LYS A 483 34.37 5.74 32.48
N ARG A 484 33.04 5.67 32.66
CA ARG A 484 32.08 5.38 31.58
C ARG A 484 32.27 6.40 30.44
N ARG A 485 32.98 6.00 29.39
CA ARG A 485 33.09 6.76 28.14
C ARG A 485 32.05 6.19 27.17
N LEU A 486 31.34 7.07 26.47
CA LEU A 486 30.50 6.73 25.32
C LEU A 486 31.31 7.09 24.06
N ARG A 487 31.38 6.21 23.07
CA ARG A 487 31.89 6.50 21.72
C ARG A 487 30.72 6.62 20.76
N LEU A 488 30.92 7.44 19.73
CA LEU A 488 30.01 7.56 18.60
C LEU A 488 30.53 6.62 17.51
N ALA A 489 29.80 5.54 17.26
CA ALA A 489 30.33 4.43 16.47
C ALA A 489 29.96 4.49 14.98
N ASP A 490 28.77 4.96 14.57
CA ASP A 490 28.31 4.79 13.18
C ASP A 490 27.40 5.92 12.68
N GLN A 491 27.60 6.34 11.42
CA GLN A 491 26.64 7.12 10.64
C GLN A 491 26.08 6.24 9.52
N TRP A 492 24.76 6.09 9.45
CA TRP A 492 24.08 5.32 8.40
C TRP A 492 23.23 6.24 7.51
N ARG A 493 23.22 5.97 6.20
CA ARG A 493 22.47 6.70 5.16
C ARG A 493 21.60 5.69 4.40
N ASP A 494 20.28 5.91 4.38
CA ASP A 494 19.40 5.29 3.39
C ASP A 494 19.24 6.23 2.20
N SER A 495 19.45 5.73 0.99
CA SER A 495 19.25 6.52 -0.24
C SER A 495 18.76 5.68 -1.42
N ALA A 496 18.12 4.53 -1.22
CA ALA A 496 17.77 3.65 -2.32
C ALA A 496 16.27 3.70 -2.69
N PRO A 497 15.97 3.91 -3.98
CA PRO A 497 14.92 3.21 -4.69
C PRO A 497 15.58 2.21 -5.66
N GLN A 498 15.52 0.91 -5.39
CA GLN A 498 16.07 -0.08 -6.31
C GLN A 498 14.98 -0.55 -7.27
N ASN A 499 15.16 -0.21 -8.56
CA ASN A 499 14.40 -0.64 -9.74
C ASN A 499 13.16 0.18 -10.17
N THR A 500 13.31 1.50 -10.29
CA THR A 500 12.52 2.27 -11.26
C THR A 500 13.43 2.85 -12.34
N LEU A 501 13.19 2.49 -13.60
CA LEU A 501 13.74 3.21 -14.74
C LEU A 501 13.11 4.61 -14.74
N ARG A 502 13.89 5.59 -14.27
CA ARG A 502 13.48 7.00 -14.14
C ARG A 502 13.60 7.69 -15.50
N THR A 503 12.56 8.43 -15.87
CA THR A 503 12.60 9.35 -17.01
C THR A 503 13.11 10.73 -16.56
N ASP A 504 13.81 11.41 -17.46
CA ASP A 504 14.55 12.66 -17.18
C ASP A 504 13.66 13.90 -16.95
N ASP A 505 12.33 13.74 -16.89
CA ASP A 505 11.34 14.83 -16.92
C ASP A 505 10.78 15.25 -15.54
N LEU A 506 11.22 14.61 -14.44
CA LEU A 506 10.80 14.94 -13.06
C LEU A 506 12.00 15.09 -12.11
N PRO A 507 12.50 16.32 -11.87
CA PRO A 507 13.69 16.52 -11.05
C PRO A 507 13.35 16.64 -9.55
N LEU A 508 13.16 15.51 -8.86
CA LEU A 508 13.28 15.41 -7.39
C LEU A 508 14.78 15.25 -7.02
N THR A 509 15.60 16.23 -7.42
CA THR A 509 16.95 15.99 -7.91
C THR A 509 18.10 15.93 -6.92
N ASP A 510 17.94 16.26 -5.64
CA ASP A 510 19.07 16.11 -4.71
C ASP A 510 18.60 16.14 -3.25
N PRO A 511 18.25 15.00 -2.63
CA PRO A 511 18.03 14.99 -1.19
C PRO A 511 19.30 15.49 -0.50
N PRO A 512 19.17 16.31 0.56
CA PRO A 512 20.33 16.88 1.22
C PRO A 512 21.26 15.76 1.71
N SER A 513 22.56 16.04 1.86
CA SER A 513 23.54 15.10 2.44
C SER A 513 23.95 15.52 3.86
N PRO A 514 23.01 15.58 4.83
CA PRO A 514 23.34 15.93 6.19
C PRO A 514 24.29 14.91 6.82
N ARG A 515 25.11 15.39 7.75
CA ARG A 515 25.89 14.58 8.68
C ARG A 515 25.56 15.02 10.10
N LEU A 516 25.56 14.08 11.04
CA LEU A 516 25.41 14.41 12.45
C LEU A 516 26.79 14.52 13.09
N VAL A 517 27.12 15.72 13.57
CA VAL A 517 28.31 15.98 14.37
C VAL A 517 27.86 16.04 15.82
N ALA A 518 28.50 15.27 16.68
CA ALA A 518 28.13 15.19 18.08
C ALA A 518 29.31 15.52 18.99
N ARG A 519 29.04 16.32 20.04
CA ARG A 519 29.99 16.66 21.09
C ARG A 519 29.40 16.28 22.44
N ARG A 520 30.18 15.59 23.26
CA ARG A 520 29.77 15.28 24.64
C ARG A 520 29.93 16.51 25.53
N GLU A 521 28.88 16.82 26.29
CA GLU A 521 28.87 17.79 27.37
C GLU A 521 28.32 17.11 28.63
N GLU A 522 29.22 16.63 29.49
CA GLU A 522 28.89 15.87 30.72
C GLU A 522 28.03 14.61 30.45
N GLU A 523 26.76 14.62 30.86
CA GLU A 523 25.77 13.55 30.65
C GLU A 523 24.95 13.73 29.36
N ARG A 524 25.14 14.85 28.65
CA ARG A 524 24.43 15.21 27.43
C ARG A 524 25.35 15.07 26.21
N VAL A 525 24.73 14.89 25.05
CA VAL A 525 25.35 14.86 23.74
C VAL A 525 24.72 15.97 22.91
N LEU A 526 25.48 17.02 22.62
CA LEU A 526 25.06 18.06 21.69
C LEU A 526 25.20 17.51 20.27
N VAL A 527 24.08 17.37 19.55
CA VAL A 527 24.01 16.79 18.21
C VAL A 527 23.61 17.87 17.21
N ARG A 528 24.49 18.15 16.24
CA ARG A 528 24.33 19.19 15.23
C ARG A 528 24.31 18.61 13.83
N ILE A 529 23.45 19.13 12.98
CA ILE A 529 23.38 18.83 11.55
C ILE A 529 24.43 19.66 10.82
N ASP A 530 25.27 18.99 10.04
CA ASP A 530 26.29 19.59 9.20
C ASP A 530 26.12 19.16 7.73
N GLY A 531 26.72 19.90 6.79
CA GLY A 531 26.74 19.52 5.37
C GLY A 531 25.51 19.90 4.54
N VAL A 532 24.51 20.60 5.11
CA VAL A 532 23.32 21.08 4.38
C VAL A 532 23.43 22.58 4.15
N ARG A 533 23.55 23.00 2.88
CA ARG A 533 23.75 24.41 2.50
C ARG A 533 22.45 25.17 2.24
N ASP A 534 21.39 24.47 1.84
CA ASP A 534 20.08 25.06 1.56
C ASP A 534 19.29 25.33 2.84
N ALA A 535 18.24 26.15 2.76
CA ALA A 535 17.28 26.26 3.84
C ALA A 535 16.56 24.91 4.04
N PHE A 536 16.55 24.41 5.28
CA PHE A 536 15.95 23.12 5.62
C PHE A 536 15.06 23.21 6.86
N SER A 537 14.14 22.26 6.98
CA SER A 537 13.44 21.96 8.24
C SER A 537 13.85 20.61 8.78
N THR A 538 13.72 20.45 10.10
CA THR A 538 14.18 19.27 10.84
C THR A 538 13.04 18.64 11.62
N ARG A 539 13.06 17.31 11.70
CA ARG A 539 12.25 16.56 12.68
C ARG A 539 13.14 15.55 13.38
N TRP A 540 13.32 15.74 14.68
CA TRP A 540 14.12 14.87 15.54
C TRP A 540 13.27 13.78 16.17
N GLU A 541 13.87 12.61 16.36
CA GLU A 541 13.32 11.46 17.08
C GLU A 541 14.46 10.79 17.84
N SER A 542 14.30 10.46 19.12
CA SER A 542 15.35 9.75 19.87
C SER A 542 14.82 8.74 20.87
N ASP A 543 15.63 7.71 21.10
CA ASP A 543 15.64 6.94 22.33
C ASP A 543 16.36 7.80 23.40
N GLY A 544 15.66 8.25 24.43
CA GLY A 544 16.17 9.20 25.45
C GLY A 544 15.51 10.60 25.40
N ALA A 545 16.03 11.54 26.18
CA ALA A 545 15.48 12.90 26.26
C ALA A 545 16.18 13.85 25.29
N VAL A 546 15.40 14.70 24.60
CA VAL A 546 15.93 15.74 23.68
C VAL A 546 15.45 17.10 24.15
N GLU A 547 16.38 18.04 24.27
CA GLU A 547 16.11 19.45 24.51
C GLU A 547 16.60 20.27 23.30
N GLY A 548 15.73 21.13 22.78
CA GLY A 548 16.04 21.98 21.62
C GLY A 548 15.32 21.55 20.33
N ASP A 549 15.48 22.37 19.30
CA ASP A 549 14.92 22.18 17.97
C ASP A 549 15.82 22.79 16.87
N GLY A 550 15.45 22.57 15.61
CA GLY A 550 16.20 23.10 14.48
C GLY A 550 17.51 22.33 14.20
N PRO A 551 18.61 23.01 13.82
CA PRO A 551 19.82 22.37 13.32
C PRO A 551 20.69 21.71 14.41
N GLU A 552 20.39 21.94 15.69
CA GLU A 552 21.17 21.41 16.82
C GLU A 552 20.24 21.08 17.98
N VAL A 553 20.46 19.95 18.64
CA VAL A 553 19.71 19.52 19.83
C VAL A 553 20.64 18.94 20.90
N ALA A 554 20.26 19.06 22.17
CA ALA A 554 20.91 18.37 23.27
C ALA A 554 20.18 17.05 23.55
N TRP A 555 20.86 15.93 23.35
CA TRP A 555 20.35 14.58 23.55
C TRP A 555 20.93 13.94 24.80
N THR A 556 20.09 13.35 25.64
CA THR A 556 20.48 12.58 26.83
C THR A 556 20.06 11.12 26.60
N PRO A 557 20.97 10.24 26.16
CA PRO A 557 20.70 8.82 25.97
C PRO A 557 20.28 8.18 27.30
N ALA A 558 19.26 7.33 27.30
CA ALA A 558 18.84 6.52 28.44
C ALA A 558 19.64 5.21 28.55
N SER A 559 20.20 4.71 27.43
CA SER A 559 21.06 3.52 27.38
C SER A 559 22.24 3.69 26.41
N ASP A 560 23.19 2.76 26.48
CA ASP A 560 24.38 2.69 25.63
C ASP A 560 24.13 2.04 24.26
N VAL A 561 22.87 1.82 23.89
CA VAL A 561 22.45 1.38 22.56
C VAL A 561 21.39 2.30 21.94
N ASP A 562 21.08 3.41 22.58
CA ASP A 562 20.07 4.36 22.14
C ASP A 562 20.47 5.09 20.85
N HIS A 563 19.47 5.51 20.08
CA HIS A 563 19.65 6.22 18.82
C HIS A 563 18.99 7.60 18.88
N ILE A 564 19.56 8.55 18.14
CA ILE A 564 18.89 9.78 17.76
C ILE A 564 18.88 9.91 16.23
N ARG A 565 17.73 10.24 15.67
CA ARG A 565 17.46 10.37 14.24
C ARG A 565 16.99 11.77 13.93
N VAL A 566 17.34 12.25 12.74
CA VAL A 566 16.76 13.47 12.19
C VAL A 566 16.36 13.28 10.74
N ALA A 567 15.14 13.71 10.41
CA ALA A 567 14.72 13.94 9.05
C ALA A 567 15.00 15.39 8.67
N VAL A 568 15.83 15.60 7.64
CA VAL A 568 16.17 16.91 7.07
C VAL A 568 15.45 17.07 5.74
N ARG A 569 14.64 18.11 5.63
CA ARG A 569 13.86 18.41 4.41
C ARG A 569 14.33 19.71 3.78
N THR A 570 14.74 19.64 2.51
CA THR A 570 15.00 20.81 1.64
C THR A 570 13.95 20.86 0.53
N ARG A 571 14.10 21.81 -0.41
CA ARG A 571 13.34 21.79 -1.67
C ARG A 571 13.72 20.61 -2.57
N GLY A 572 14.93 20.05 -2.42
CA GLY A 572 15.47 18.97 -3.26
C GLY A 572 15.11 17.55 -2.80
N GLY A 573 14.61 17.39 -1.57
CA GLY A 573 14.18 16.09 -1.05
C GLY A 573 14.21 16.00 0.48
N VAL A 574 14.09 14.78 0.99
CA VAL A 574 14.22 14.44 2.41
C VAL A 574 15.38 13.46 2.57
N ALA A 575 16.22 13.67 3.59
CA ALA A 575 17.22 12.70 4.02
C ALA A 575 17.05 12.40 5.51
N VAL A 576 17.24 11.15 5.89
CA VAL A 576 17.20 10.71 7.29
C VAL A 576 18.60 10.25 7.69
N VAL A 577 19.10 10.79 8.80
CA VAL A 577 20.41 10.42 9.36
C VAL A 577 20.22 10.02 10.81
N THR A 578 20.89 8.94 11.20
CA THR A 578 20.85 8.39 12.55
C THR A 578 22.24 8.43 13.18
N LEU A 579 22.27 8.70 14.47
CA LEU A 579 23.43 8.63 15.34
C LEU A 579 23.13 7.66 16.49
N ARG A 580 24.04 6.73 16.74
CA ARG A 580 23.92 5.73 17.81
C ARG A 580 24.90 6.00 18.94
N ALA A 581 24.44 5.94 20.18
CA ALA A 581 25.31 5.90 21.36
C ALA A 581 25.92 4.49 21.49
N SER A 582 27.19 4.40 21.89
CA SER A 582 27.83 3.13 22.22
C SER A 582 28.70 3.25 23.46
N ALA A 583 28.73 2.21 24.29
CA ALA A 583 29.71 2.09 25.38
C ALA A 583 31.12 1.88 24.82
N VAL A 584 32.13 2.45 25.50
CA VAL A 584 33.56 2.20 25.22
C VAL A 584 34.11 1.15 26.16
#